data_AF-Q20ET1-F1
#
_entry.id   AF-Q20ET1-F1
#
_cell.length_a   1.000
_cell.length_b   1.000
_cell.length_c   1.000
_cell.angle_alpha   90.00
_cell.angle_beta   90.00
_cell.angle_gamma   90.00
#
_symmetry.space_group_name_H-M   'P 1'
#
loop_
_entity.id
_entity.type
_entity.pdbx_description
1 polymer ?
#
loop_
_entity_poly.entity_id
_entity_poly.type
_entity_poly.pdbx_seq_one_letter_code
_entity_poly.pdbx_strand_id
1 'polypeptide(L)'
;MKMKILQKGISKAGQVVSRKGKCETCLNGETPIVTKCLPQDNDFNEDNPVPNRVNRDSMQPRKQPGIYMVRCIVNDWRYYGESNNVSGRLSSHRCDLNRGNHGNRLLQNDFNKYGLENFQFTPLYMGEDNWSDKATRLAKETELIIRDREITYNVFPDQNRSGERNAFFGRFQTEEAKRRIGDAMRGIPNDRLGRKVLIKGTTYPSISEASRQTKMARKTIRARLEDSQNEDFQYLDEAE
;
A
#
# COMPACT_ATOMS: atom_id res chain seq x y z
N MET A 1 32.65 34.53 -42.65
CA MET A 1 32.48 35.61 -41.65
C MET A 1 32.64 35.02 -40.27
N LYS A 2 33.79 35.26 -39.60
CA LYS A 2 34.07 34.86 -38.21
C LYS A 2 33.93 36.10 -37.33
N MET A 3 33.14 36.04 -36.26
CA MET A 3 33.15 36.95 -35.10
C MET A 3 32.34 36.32 -33.96
N LYS A 4 32.63 36.42 -32.66
CA LYS A 4 33.82 36.72 -31.86
C LYS A 4 33.42 36.25 -30.45
N ILE A 5 34.27 35.47 -29.79
CA ILE A 5 34.10 35.00 -28.40
C ILE A 5 34.43 36.18 -27.46
N LEU A 6 33.61 36.40 -26.42
CA LEU A 6 33.92 37.34 -25.35
C LEU A 6 33.96 36.60 -24.00
N GLN A 7 35.18 36.41 -23.48
CA GLN A 7 35.48 36.10 -22.08
C GLN A 7 35.89 37.40 -21.36
N LYS A 8 35.49 37.55 -20.11
CA LYS A 8 36.06 38.34 -18.99
C LYS A 8 35.10 38.13 -17.80
N GLY A 9 35.48 37.92 -16.54
CA GLY A 9 36.74 38.01 -15.81
C GLY A 9 36.39 38.05 -14.30
N ILE A 10 37.30 37.56 -13.46
CA ILE A 10 37.16 37.17 -12.04
C ILE A 10 37.46 38.33 -11.05
N SER A 11 36.85 38.33 -9.86
CA SER A 11 37.46 38.75 -8.56
C SER A 11 36.62 38.19 -7.38
N LYS A 12 37.10 37.20 -6.59
CA LYS A 12 37.80 37.30 -5.27
C LYS A 12 37.14 38.26 -4.26
N ALA A 13 37.10 38.06 -2.95
CA ALA A 13 37.35 36.99 -1.97
C ALA A 13 36.95 37.61 -0.62
N GLY A 14 36.39 36.83 0.31
CA GLY A 14 36.04 37.33 1.65
C GLY A 14 35.84 36.16 2.61
N GLN A 15 36.81 36.00 3.50
CA GLN A 15 37.11 34.85 4.35
C GLN A 15 36.76 35.20 5.80
N VAL A 16 35.95 34.41 6.53
CA VAL A 16 36.01 34.38 8.02
C VAL A 16 35.65 32.98 8.59
N VAL A 17 36.73 32.28 8.98
CA VAL A 17 36.99 31.59 10.26
C VAL A 17 36.08 30.45 10.76
N SER A 18 36.73 29.28 10.77
CA SER A 18 36.52 28.05 11.54
C SER A 18 36.48 28.23 13.07
N ARG A 19 35.65 27.43 13.76
CA ARG A 19 35.99 26.87 15.08
C ARG A 19 35.66 25.38 15.14
N LYS A 20 36.70 24.60 15.45
CA LYS A 20 36.72 23.17 15.71
C LYS A 20 36.30 22.86 17.15
N GLY A 21 35.83 21.63 17.35
CA GLY A 21 36.00 20.84 18.58
C GLY A 21 34.67 20.43 19.20
N LYS A 22 34.47 19.22 19.71
CA LYS A 22 35.25 17.97 19.73
C LYS A 22 34.25 16.91 20.25
N CYS A 23 34.29 15.70 19.72
CA CYS A 23 33.53 14.55 20.21
C CYS A 23 34.36 13.85 21.31
N GLU A 24 33.79 13.62 22.49
CA GLU A 24 34.34 12.79 23.58
C GLU A 24 33.18 11.93 24.13
N THR A 25 33.07 10.69 23.66
CA THR A 25 33.41 9.40 24.33
C THR A 25 32.40 8.91 25.36
N CYS A 26 31.92 7.68 25.12
CA CYS A 26 31.16 6.83 26.02
C CYS A 26 32.03 6.30 27.18
N LEU A 27 31.37 5.70 28.17
CA LEU A 27 31.86 4.82 29.27
C LEU A 27 31.88 5.47 30.66
N ASN A 28 30.86 5.15 31.47
CA ASN A 28 31.01 4.31 32.66
C ASN A 28 29.59 4.01 33.20
N GLY A 29 29.21 2.74 33.14
CA GLY A 29 28.00 2.25 33.78
C GLY A 29 28.30 1.79 35.19
N GLU A 30 27.34 1.98 36.08
CA GLU A 30 27.09 1.18 37.29
C GLU A 30 25.63 1.42 37.71
N THR A 31 24.81 0.36 37.62
CA THR A 31 23.56 0.17 38.37
C THR A 31 23.85 -0.89 39.46
N PRO A 32 22.97 -1.25 40.44
CA PRO A 32 21.59 -0.84 40.75
C PRO A 32 21.35 -0.63 42.29
N ILE A 33 20.10 -0.40 42.75
CA ILE A 33 19.40 -1.16 43.83
C ILE A 33 18.11 -0.43 44.28
N VAL A 34 17.06 -1.26 44.40
CA VAL A 34 15.66 -1.09 44.81
C VAL A 34 15.47 -0.66 46.27
N THR A 35 14.51 0.24 46.59
CA THR A 35 13.71 0.13 47.84
C THR A 35 12.33 0.85 47.81
N LYS A 36 11.27 0.03 47.74
CA LYS A 36 9.96 0.01 48.44
C LYS A 36 9.00 1.23 48.52
N CYS A 37 7.73 0.89 48.22
CA CYS A 37 6.42 1.55 48.40
C CYS A 37 6.01 1.77 49.89
N LEU A 38 5.38 2.89 50.33
CA LEU A 38 3.92 3.24 50.51
C LEU A 38 3.77 3.88 51.94
N PRO A 39 2.61 4.44 52.38
CA PRO A 39 1.79 5.57 51.90
C PRO A 39 1.53 6.64 53.00
N GLN A 40 1.10 7.86 52.66
CA GLN A 40 0.22 8.66 53.55
C GLN A 40 -0.80 9.45 52.71
N ASP A 41 -2.01 8.94 52.77
CA ASP A 41 -3.32 9.59 52.92
C ASP A 41 -3.70 10.81 52.08
N ASN A 42 -4.83 10.60 51.39
CA ASN A 42 -5.72 11.53 50.72
C ASN A 42 -5.87 12.89 51.42
N ASP A 43 -5.73 13.97 50.65
CA ASP A 43 -6.61 15.12 50.80
C ASP A 43 -7.16 15.52 49.43
N PHE A 44 -8.48 15.66 49.41
CA PHE A 44 -9.31 15.91 48.24
C PHE A 44 -9.26 17.39 47.83
N ASN A 45 -9.43 17.59 46.51
CA ASN A 45 -9.82 18.82 45.82
C ASN A 45 -8.76 19.94 45.69
N GLU A 46 -7.97 19.83 44.63
CA GLU A 46 -7.42 20.98 43.91
C GLU A 46 -7.75 20.86 42.42
N ASP A 47 -8.45 21.88 41.92
CA ASP A 47 -8.27 22.47 40.59
C ASP A 47 -7.97 21.51 39.44
N ASN A 48 -9.01 20.82 38.98
CA ASN A 48 -8.97 20.12 37.71
C ASN A 48 -8.85 21.14 36.56
N PRO A 49 -7.69 21.29 35.88
CA PRO A 49 -7.52 22.30 34.85
C PRO A 49 -7.96 21.72 33.51
N VAL A 50 -9.16 21.12 33.44
CA VAL A 50 -9.70 20.71 32.13
C VAL A 50 -10.06 22.01 31.42
N PRO A 51 -9.39 22.36 30.31
CA PRO A 51 -9.72 23.56 29.59
C PRO A 51 -11.17 23.47 29.14
N ASN A 52 -11.92 24.51 29.52
CA ASN A 52 -13.30 24.75 29.16
C ASN A 52 -13.51 24.41 27.68
N ARG A 53 -14.42 23.46 27.39
CA ARG A 53 -14.69 23.01 26.02
C ARG A 53 -15.23 24.19 25.22
N VAL A 54 -14.35 24.80 24.44
CA VAL A 54 -14.64 25.87 23.48
C VAL A 54 -15.96 25.64 22.73
N ASN A 55 -16.75 26.72 22.68
CA ASN A 55 -18.05 26.86 22.02
C ASN A 55 -18.25 25.97 20.78
N ARG A 56 -19.25 25.09 20.85
CA ARG A 56 -19.72 24.20 19.75
C ARG A 56 -20.09 24.98 18.47
N ASP A 57 -20.44 26.25 18.60
CA ASP A 57 -20.91 27.09 17.48
C ASP A 57 -19.77 27.75 16.68
N SER A 58 -18.51 27.59 17.13
CA SER A 58 -17.29 28.02 16.40
C SER A 58 -16.51 26.84 15.82
N MET A 59 -17.17 25.69 15.69
CA MET A 59 -16.53 24.43 15.30
C MET A 59 -16.64 24.26 13.79
N GLN A 60 -15.57 24.62 13.07
CA GLN A 60 -15.41 24.24 11.66
C GLN A 60 -15.74 22.74 11.49
N PRO A 61 -16.44 22.35 10.41
CA PRO A 61 -16.82 20.96 10.21
C PRO A 61 -15.57 20.08 10.24
N ARG A 62 -15.55 19.12 11.18
CA ARG A 62 -14.43 18.19 11.42
C ARG A 62 -14.09 17.34 10.20
N LYS A 63 -15.00 17.27 9.23
CA LYS A 63 -14.87 16.54 7.96
C LYS A 63 -14.97 17.56 6.85
N GLN A 64 -13.88 17.72 6.11
CA GLN A 64 -13.86 18.58 4.94
C GLN A 64 -13.85 17.70 3.69
N PRO A 65 -14.85 17.85 2.81
CA PRO A 65 -14.85 17.17 1.53
C PRO A 65 -13.85 17.84 0.59
N GLY A 66 -13.37 17.09 -0.40
CA GLY A 66 -12.37 17.59 -1.32
C GLY A 66 -11.61 16.52 -2.07
N ILE A 67 -10.45 16.93 -2.57
CA ILE A 67 -9.59 16.15 -3.45
C ILE A 67 -8.18 16.15 -2.87
N TYR A 68 -7.52 15.00 -2.95
CA TYR A 68 -6.19 14.81 -2.44
C TYR A 68 -5.30 14.11 -3.45
N MET A 69 -4.01 14.16 -3.15
CA MET A 69 -2.96 13.52 -3.91
C MET A 69 -2.02 12.76 -2.98
N VAL A 70 -1.61 11.57 -3.41
CA VAL A 70 -0.46 10.85 -2.85
C VAL A 70 0.63 10.81 -3.92
N ARG A 71 1.78 11.41 -3.64
CA ARG A 71 2.90 11.53 -4.59
C ARG A 71 4.10 10.74 -4.10
N CYS A 72 4.71 9.95 -4.96
CA CYS A 72 6.03 9.40 -4.72
C CYS A 72 7.09 10.42 -5.16
N ILE A 73 8.01 10.78 -4.28
CA ILE A 73 9.02 11.82 -4.52
C ILE A 73 10.09 11.32 -5.50
N VAL A 74 10.37 10.02 -5.51
CA VAL A 74 11.48 9.43 -6.28
C VAL A 74 11.16 9.36 -7.78
N ASN A 75 9.98 8.86 -8.15
CA ASN A 75 9.57 8.70 -9.54
C ASN A 75 8.54 9.73 -10.01
N ASP A 76 8.07 10.60 -9.12
CA ASP A 76 7.06 11.63 -9.37
C ASP A 76 5.66 11.10 -9.73
N TRP A 77 5.40 9.81 -9.52
CA TRP A 77 4.08 9.23 -9.77
C TRP A 77 3.07 9.69 -8.73
N ARG A 78 1.82 9.89 -9.17
CA ARG A 78 0.75 10.51 -8.38
C ARG A 78 -0.50 9.64 -8.36
N TYR A 79 -1.12 9.54 -7.20
CA TYR A 79 -2.45 9.00 -7.04
C TYR A 79 -3.38 10.15 -6.67
N TYR A 80 -4.47 10.32 -7.41
CA TYR A 80 -5.51 11.29 -7.13
C TYR A 80 -6.73 10.59 -6.56
N GLY A 81 -7.46 11.26 -5.67
CA GLY A 81 -8.72 10.71 -5.17
C GLY A 81 -9.63 11.78 -4.59
N GLU A 82 -10.94 11.53 -4.66
CA GLU A 82 -11.94 12.31 -3.95
C GLU A 82 -12.30 11.71 -2.58
N SER A 83 -12.76 12.56 -1.66
CA SER A 83 -13.41 12.10 -0.45
C SER A 83 -14.34 13.14 0.16
N ASN A 84 -15.34 12.67 0.91
CA ASN A 84 -16.11 13.51 1.84
C ASN A 84 -15.31 13.89 3.10
N ASN A 85 -14.22 13.19 3.41
CA ASN A 85 -13.34 13.49 4.53
C ASN A 85 -11.88 13.25 4.11
N VAL A 86 -11.25 14.28 3.54
CA VAL A 86 -9.90 14.17 2.98
C VAL A 86 -8.88 13.76 4.04
N SER A 87 -8.89 14.40 5.22
CA SER A 87 -7.94 14.11 6.30
C SER A 87 -8.03 12.66 6.79
N GLY A 88 -9.26 12.17 6.99
CA GLY A 88 -9.49 10.78 7.34
C GLY A 88 -9.03 9.82 6.25
N ARG A 89 -9.34 10.13 4.98
CA ARG A 89 -8.99 9.27 3.84
C ARG A 89 -7.49 9.17 3.62
N LEU A 90 -6.75 10.27 3.71
CA LEU A 90 -5.28 10.28 3.63
C LEU A 90 -4.64 9.43 4.75
N SER A 91 -5.19 9.52 5.96
CA SER A 91 -4.74 8.70 7.08
C SER A 91 -5.00 7.20 6.85
N SER A 92 -6.16 6.85 6.30
CA SER A 92 -6.47 5.47 5.89
C SER A 92 -5.51 4.97 4.81
N HIS A 93 -5.26 5.75 3.76
CA HIS A 93 -4.28 5.40 2.73
C HIS A 93 -2.90 5.10 3.32
N ARG A 94 -2.42 5.96 4.23
CA ARG A 94 -1.13 5.75 4.92
C ARG A 94 -1.12 4.46 5.73
N CYS A 95 -2.20 4.17 6.46
CA CYS A 95 -2.35 2.96 7.25
C CYS A 95 -2.38 1.70 6.38
N ASP A 96 -3.18 1.72 5.30
CA ASP A 96 -3.33 0.59 4.38
C ASP A 96 -2.02 0.27 3.66
N LEU A 97 -1.29 1.31 3.22
CA LEU A 97 0.03 1.17 2.61
C LEU A 97 1.04 0.56 3.59
N ASN A 98 1.05 1.01 4.84
CA ASN A 98 1.93 0.48 5.86
C ASN A 98 1.61 -0.99 6.23
N ARG A 99 0.36 -1.42 6.03
CA ARG A 99 -0.09 -2.80 6.26
C ARG A 99 0.03 -3.71 5.03
N GLY A 100 0.39 -3.17 3.86
CA GLY A 100 0.43 -3.95 2.63
C GLY A 100 -0.94 -4.27 2.02
N ASN A 101 -2.02 -3.63 2.49
CA ASN A 101 -3.41 -3.94 2.11
C ASN A 101 -4.05 -2.83 1.26
N HIS A 102 -3.24 -2.05 0.55
CA HIS A 102 -3.77 -0.98 -0.28
C HIS A 102 -4.38 -1.52 -1.59
N GLY A 103 -5.59 -1.07 -1.93
CA GLY A 103 -6.31 -1.56 -3.11
C GLY A 103 -5.63 -1.27 -4.45
N ASN A 104 -4.82 -0.21 -4.54
CA ASN A 104 -3.97 0.05 -5.70
C ASN A 104 -2.62 -0.65 -5.54
N ARG A 105 -2.45 -1.74 -6.29
CA ARG A 105 -1.26 -2.58 -6.23
C ARG A 105 0.00 -1.91 -6.78
N LEU A 106 -0.13 -1.01 -7.77
CA LEU A 106 1.03 -0.26 -8.28
C LEU A 106 1.57 0.68 -7.21
N LEU A 107 0.68 1.43 -6.55
CA LEU A 107 1.05 2.32 -5.45
C LEU A 107 1.65 1.53 -4.28
N GLN A 108 1.07 0.38 -3.92
CA GLN A 108 1.60 -0.48 -2.85
C GLN A 108 3.00 -1.00 -3.16
N ASN A 109 3.25 -1.44 -4.40
CA ASN A 109 4.55 -1.95 -4.81
C ASN A 109 5.63 -0.88 -4.72
N ASP A 110 5.34 0.34 -5.20
CA ASP A 110 6.27 1.46 -5.08
C ASP A 110 6.48 1.88 -3.62
N PHE A 111 5.42 1.82 -2.80
CA PHE A 111 5.53 2.07 -1.36
C PHE A 111 6.44 1.06 -0.66
N ASN A 112 6.32 -0.23 -0.99
CA ASN A 112 7.20 -1.28 -0.47
C ASN A 112 8.65 -1.08 -0.95
N LYS A 113 8.85 -0.50 -2.13
CA LYS A 113 10.17 -0.29 -2.72
C LYS A 113 10.90 0.94 -2.17
N TYR A 114 10.20 2.07 -2.05
CA TYR A 114 10.81 3.35 -1.67
C TYR A 114 10.56 3.74 -0.21
N GLY A 115 9.62 3.10 0.49
CA GLY A 115 9.32 3.39 1.90
C GLY A 115 8.55 4.68 2.13
N LEU A 116 7.97 4.83 3.32
CA LEU A 116 7.04 5.89 3.70
C LEU A 116 7.61 7.31 3.56
N GLU A 117 8.89 7.50 3.84
CA GLU A 117 9.58 8.80 3.79
C GLU A 117 9.58 9.43 2.39
N ASN A 118 9.48 8.59 1.35
CA ASN A 118 9.45 9.02 -0.04
C ASN A 118 8.03 9.26 -0.57
N PHE A 119 7.01 9.26 0.30
CA PHE A 119 5.62 9.52 -0.06
C PHE A 119 5.04 10.75 0.62
N GLN A 120 4.46 11.63 -0.19
CA GLN A 120 3.82 12.86 0.24
C GLN A 120 2.30 12.76 0.12
N PHE A 121 1.59 12.98 1.23
CA PHE A 121 0.14 12.97 1.32
C PHE A 121 -0.36 14.42 1.40
N THR A 122 -0.91 14.95 0.30
CA THR A 122 -1.24 16.37 0.18
C THR A 122 -2.73 16.56 -0.15
N PRO A 123 -3.51 17.28 0.68
CA PRO A 123 -4.81 17.75 0.26
C PRO A 123 -4.64 18.85 -0.80
N LEU A 124 -5.30 18.71 -1.96
CA LEU A 124 -5.20 19.70 -3.05
C LEU A 124 -6.31 20.75 -2.95
N TYR A 125 -7.54 20.27 -2.75
CA TYR A 125 -8.73 21.12 -2.64
C TYR A 125 -9.55 20.63 -1.46
N MET A 126 -9.97 21.54 -0.58
CA MET A 126 -10.82 21.24 0.58
C MET A 126 -11.81 22.38 0.78
N GLY A 127 -13.01 22.05 1.27
CA GLY A 127 -14.03 23.04 1.63
C GLY A 127 -15.42 22.60 1.21
N GLU A 128 -16.43 22.96 2.00
CA GLU A 128 -17.79 22.49 1.83
C GLU A 128 -18.49 23.16 0.63
N ASP A 129 -18.21 24.43 0.37
CA ASP A 129 -18.94 25.22 -0.63
C ASP A 129 -18.79 24.71 -2.07
N ASN A 130 -17.57 24.30 -2.46
CA ASN A 130 -17.27 23.89 -3.84
C ASN A 130 -17.13 22.37 -4.01
N TRP A 131 -17.05 21.62 -2.91
CA TRP A 131 -16.76 20.19 -2.94
C TRP A 131 -17.75 19.34 -2.16
N SER A 132 -18.91 19.88 -1.74
CA SER A 132 -19.98 19.09 -1.13
C SER A 132 -20.55 18.04 -2.11
N ASP A 133 -20.75 18.44 -3.37
CA ASP A 133 -21.28 17.53 -4.39
C ASP A 133 -20.22 16.51 -4.88
N LYS A 134 -20.65 15.25 -4.93
CA LYS A 134 -19.81 14.12 -5.34
C LYS A 134 -19.49 14.18 -6.84
N ALA A 135 -20.44 14.59 -7.68
CA ALA A 135 -20.20 14.63 -9.13
C ALA A 135 -19.11 15.65 -9.48
N THR A 136 -19.15 16.81 -8.84
CA THR A 136 -18.12 17.86 -8.97
C THR A 136 -16.74 17.36 -8.56
N ARG A 137 -16.62 16.63 -7.44
CA ARG A 137 -15.34 16.05 -7.01
C ARG A 137 -14.82 15.00 -7.99
N LEU A 138 -15.68 14.08 -8.45
CA LEU A 138 -15.29 13.04 -9.42
C LEU A 138 -14.85 13.65 -10.76
N ALA A 139 -15.54 14.69 -11.23
CA ALA A 139 -15.19 15.38 -12.47
C ALA A 139 -13.77 15.97 -12.38
N LYS A 140 -13.45 16.62 -11.25
CA LYS A 140 -12.13 17.20 -11.05
C LYS A 140 -11.04 16.15 -10.80
N GLU A 141 -11.33 15.07 -10.06
CA GLU A 141 -10.43 13.92 -9.96
C GLU A 141 -10.08 13.38 -11.35
N THR A 142 -11.11 13.15 -12.19
CA THR A 142 -10.94 12.67 -13.56
C THR A 142 -10.11 13.64 -14.40
N GLU A 143 -10.34 14.94 -14.29
CA GLU A 143 -9.55 15.98 -14.97
C GLU A 143 -8.06 15.89 -14.61
N LEU A 144 -7.73 15.75 -13.32
CA LEU A 144 -6.35 15.63 -12.84
C LEU A 144 -5.68 14.35 -13.36
N ILE A 145 -6.39 13.22 -13.36
CA ILE A 145 -5.84 11.96 -13.86
C ILE A 145 -5.64 12.04 -15.39
N ILE A 146 -6.54 12.67 -16.14
CA ILE A 146 -6.38 12.87 -17.59
C ILE A 146 -5.16 13.76 -17.87
N ARG A 147 -4.99 14.82 -17.08
CA ARG A 147 -3.85 15.75 -17.22
C ARG A 147 -2.51 15.05 -17.05
N ASP A 148 -2.38 14.21 -16.02
CA ASP A 148 -1.13 13.55 -15.64
C ASP A 148 -1.09 12.07 -16.06
N ARG A 149 -1.80 11.69 -17.12
CA ARG A 149 -2.07 10.29 -17.50
C ARG A 149 -0.84 9.38 -17.55
N GLU A 150 0.33 9.93 -17.92
CA GLU A 150 1.57 9.18 -18.06
C GLU A 150 2.23 8.80 -16.72
N ILE A 151 1.90 9.51 -15.65
CA ILE A 151 2.56 9.44 -14.33
C ILE A 151 1.55 9.23 -13.19
N THR A 152 0.41 8.58 -13.49
CA THR A 152 -0.63 8.31 -12.47
C THR A 152 -0.68 6.84 -12.06
N TYR A 153 -0.91 6.62 -10.76
CA TYR A 153 -1.24 5.30 -10.23
C TYR A 153 -2.70 4.91 -10.51
N ASN A 154 -3.60 5.87 -10.69
CA ASN A 154 -5.03 5.62 -10.88
C ASN A 154 -5.26 4.74 -12.11
N VAL A 155 -5.82 3.57 -11.89
CA VAL A 155 -6.34 2.75 -12.97
C VAL A 155 -7.73 3.29 -13.28
N PHE A 156 -7.88 3.99 -14.40
CA PHE A 156 -9.20 4.35 -14.88
C PHE A 156 -10.03 3.06 -15.01
N PRO A 157 -11.27 3.02 -14.49
CA PRO A 157 -12.15 1.92 -14.80
C PRO A 157 -12.32 1.91 -16.32
N ASP A 158 -11.78 0.87 -16.99
CA ASP A 158 -12.08 0.62 -18.39
C ASP A 158 -13.60 0.61 -18.51
N GLN A 159 -14.11 1.32 -19.51
CA GLN A 159 -15.56 1.51 -19.74
C GLN A 159 -16.24 0.16 -19.57
N ASN A 160 -16.94 -0.06 -18.46
CA ASN A 160 -17.31 -1.38 -17.94
C ASN A 160 -17.67 -2.35 -19.08
N ARG A 161 -16.71 -3.15 -19.59
CA ARG A 161 -16.88 -4.01 -20.77
C ARG A 161 -17.51 -5.35 -20.40
N SER A 162 -18.23 -5.37 -19.29
CA SER A 162 -18.88 -6.56 -18.75
C SER A 162 -20.31 -6.65 -19.28
N GLY A 163 -20.87 -7.86 -19.32
CA GLY A 163 -22.22 -8.08 -19.85
C GLY A 163 -22.34 -7.67 -21.32
N GLU A 164 -23.45 -7.04 -21.69
CA GLU A 164 -23.77 -6.61 -23.06
C GLU A 164 -22.75 -5.65 -23.70
N ARG A 165 -21.97 -4.94 -22.88
CA ARG A 165 -20.90 -4.05 -23.37
C ARG A 165 -19.65 -4.82 -23.82
N ASN A 166 -19.56 -6.11 -23.52
CA ASN A 166 -18.52 -6.97 -24.05
C ASN A 166 -18.83 -7.30 -25.52
N ALA A 167 -17.89 -7.08 -26.43
CA ALA A 167 -18.04 -7.43 -27.85
C ALA A 167 -18.33 -8.94 -28.08
N PHE A 168 -17.94 -9.80 -27.13
CA PHE A 168 -18.19 -11.24 -27.17
C PHE A 168 -19.47 -11.68 -26.44
N PHE A 169 -20.23 -10.76 -25.84
CA PHE A 169 -21.49 -11.12 -25.17
C PHE A 169 -22.48 -11.73 -26.16
N GLY A 170 -23.08 -12.86 -25.79
CA GLY A 170 -24.02 -13.59 -26.66
C GLY A 170 -23.38 -14.31 -27.86
N ARG A 171 -22.05 -14.26 -28.03
CA ARG A 171 -21.35 -15.02 -29.07
C ARG A 171 -20.93 -16.39 -28.55
N PHE A 172 -21.06 -17.42 -29.38
CA PHE A 172 -20.53 -18.75 -29.11
C PHE A 172 -19.21 -18.97 -29.84
N GLN A 173 -18.26 -19.62 -29.19
CA GLN A 173 -16.99 -19.99 -29.81
C GLN A 173 -17.20 -21.16 -30.78
N THR A 174 -16.52 -21.12 -31.93
CA THR A 174 -16.52 -22.23 -32.90
C THR A 174 -15.82 -23.46 -32.30
N GLU A 175 -16.18 -24.66 -32.76
CA GLU A 175 -15.55 -25.91 -32.28
C GLU A 175 -14.04 -25.94 -32.57
N GLU A 176 -13.61 -25.36 -33.69
CA GLU A 176 -12.18 -25.22 -34.00
C GLU A 176 -11.48 -24.32 -32.97
N ALA A 177 -12.07 -23.17 -32.61
CA ALA A 177 -11.52 -22.26 -31.61
C ALA A 177 -11.44 -22.92 -30.23
N LYS A 178 -12.50 -23.65 -29.83
CA LYS A 178 -12.50 -24.46 -28.59
C LYS A 178 -11.39 -25.49 -28.59
N ARG A 179 -11.19 -26.21 -29.72
CA ARG A 179 -10.13 -27.21 -29.86
C ARG A 179 -8.75 -26.57 -29.71
N ARG A 180 -8.50 -25.44 -30.40
CA ARG A 180 -7.23 -24.70 -30.31
C ARG A 180 -6.91 -24.24 -28.88
N ILE A 181 -7.90 -23.72 -28.17
CA ILE A 181 -7.74 -23.32 -26.76
C ILE A 181 -7.42 -24.55 -25.90
N GLY A 182 -8.15 -25.66 -26.09
CA GLY A 182 -7.92 -26.91 -25.37
C GLY A 182 -6.53 -27.50 -25.62
N ASP A 183 -6.06 -27.47 -26.87
CA ASP A 183 -4.74 -27.96 -27.24
C ASP A 183 -3.62 -27.13 -26.61
N ALA A 184 -3.78 -25.80 -26.56
CA ALA A 184 -2.82 -24.90 -25.93
C ALA A 184 -2.74 -25.09 -24.41
N MET A 185 -3.86 -25.41 -23.74
CA MET A 185 -3.91 -25.59 -22.29
C MET A 185 -3.52 -27.01 -21.84
N ARG A 186 -3.46 -27.98 -22.76
CA ARG A 186 -3.19 -29.37 -22.43
C ARG A 186 -1.79 -29.54 -21.86
N GLY A 187 -1.71 -30.09 -20.65
CA GLY A 187 -0.43 -30.39 -20.00
C GLY A 187 0.19 -29.22 -19.25
N ILE A 188 -0.45 -28.04 -19.20
CA ILE A 188 -0.03 -26.92 -18.35
C ILE A 188 -0.71 -27.09 -16.98
N PRO A 189 0.01 -27.48 -15.90
CA PRO A 189 -0.58 -27.62 -14.59
C PRO A 189 -0.76 -26.24 -13.91
N ASN A 190 -1.87 -26.07 -13.19
CA ASN A 190 -2.15 -24.86 -12.41
C ASN A 190 -1.52 -24.91 -11.02
N ASP A 191 -0.22 -25.20 -10.95
CA ASP A 191 0.45 -25.49 -9.67
C ASP A 191 0.61 -24.26 -8.77
N ARG A 192 0.69 -23.06 -9.35
CA ARG A 192 0.77 -21.80 -8.59
C ARG A 192 -0.49 -21.49 -7.76
N LEU A 193 -1.62 -22.10 -8.09
CA LEU A 193 -2.88 -21.92 -7.36
C LEU A 193 -3.11 -23.03 -6.33
N GLY A 194 -2.26 -24.07 -6.32
CA GLY A 194 -2.38 -25.19 -5.39
C GLY A 194 -1.74 -24.88 -4.04
N ARG A 195 -2.35 -25.40 -2.96
CA ARG A 195 -1.68 -25.48 -1.65
C ARG A 195 -0.60 -26.57 -1.72
N LYS A 196 0.60 -26.24 -1.26
CA LYS A 196 1.74 -27.16 -1.19
C LYS A 196 1.44 -28.30 -0.22
N VAL A 197 1.89 -29.50 -0.55
CA VAL A 197 1.66 -30.70 0.27
C VAL A 197 2.95 -31.51 0.42
N LEU A 198 3.16 -32.05 1.61
CA LEU A 198 4.20 -33.01 1.92
C LEU A 198 3.57 -34.41 1.95
N ILE A 199 4.07 -35.32 1.12
CA ILE A 199 3.63 -36.72 1.11
C ILE A 199 4.85 -37.62 1.22
N LYS A 200 4.91 -38.45 2.27
CA LYS A 200 5.99 -39.41 2.54
C LYS A 200 7.39 -38.78 2.43
N GLY A 201 7.54 -37.56 2.96
CA GLY A 201 8.79 -36.80 2.92
C GLY A 201 9.12 -36.11 1.59
N THR A 202 8.25 -36.19 0.57
CA THR A 202 8.42 -35.45 -0.70
C THR A 202 7.46 -34.27 -0.78
N THR A 203 7.97 -33.08 -1.10
CA THR A 203 7.18 -31.86 -1.25
C THR A 203 6.65 -31.72 -2.67
N TYR A 204 5.35 -31.47 -2.80
CA TYR A 204 4.66 -31.21 -4.07
C TYR A 204 4.03 -29.82 -4.07
N PRO A 205 4.00 -29.13 -5.23
CA PRO A 205 3.40 -27.80 -5.32
C PRO A 205 1.88 -27.83 -5.18
N SER A 206 1.23 -28.93 -5.58
CA SER A 206 -0.22 -29.09 -5.50
C SER A 206 -0.61 -30.55 -5.28
N ILE A 207 -1.82 -30.79 -4.74
CA ILE A 207 -2.42 -32.13 -4.64
C ILE A 207 -2.54 -32.80 -6.01
N SER A 208 -2.79 -32.00 -7.06
CA SER A 208 -2.92 -32.52 -8.43
C SER A 208 -1.60 -33.09 -8.92
N GLU A 209 -0.49 -32.41 -8.65
CA GLU A 209 0.83 -32.87 -9.02
C GLU A 209 1.27 -34.08 -8.20
N ALA A 210 1.00 -34.05 -6.90
CA ALA A 210 1.19 -35.19 -6.02
C ALA A 210 0.43 -36.44 -6.49
N SER A 211 -0.80 -36.28 -6.98
CA SER A 211 -1.62 -37.38 -7.51
C SER A 211 -1.03 -38.00 -8.78
N ARG A 212 -0.45 -37.19 -9.68
CA ARG A 212 0.21 -37.68 -10.90
C ARG A 212 1.45 -38.51 -10.58
N GLN A 213 2.27 -38.04 -9.62
CA GLN A 213 3.54 -38.68 -9.29
C GLN A 213 3.36 -39.91 -8.40
N THR A 214 2.50 -39.82 -7.38
CA THR A 214 2.27 -40.93 -6.43
C THR A 214 1.29 -41.98 -6.94
N LYS A 215 0.60 -41.70 -8.07
CA LYS A 215 -0.51 -42.51 -8.62
C LYS A 215 -1.66 -42.77 -7.63
N MET A 216 -1.73 -42.01 -6.55
CA MET A 216 -2.85 -42.04 -5.62
C MET A 216 -3.96 -41.11 -6.12
N ALA A 217 -5.21 -41.51 -5.95
CA ALA A 217 -6.33 -40.65 -6.27
C ALA A 217 -6.33 -39.39 -5.38
N ARG A 218 -6.61 -38.22 -5.97
CA ARG A 218 -6.71 -36.94 -5.25
C ARG A 218 -7.62 -37.01 -4.00
N LYS A 219 -8.73 -37.76 -4.09
CA LYS A 219 -9.65 -37.98 -2.97
C LYS A 219 -8.96 -38.67 -1.79
N THR A 220 -8.17 -39.70 -2.07
CA THR A 220 -7.41 -40.44 -1.06
C THR A 220 -6.33 -39.57 -0.42
N ILE A 221 -5.64 -38.76 -1.22
CA ILE A 221 -4.65 -37.81 -0.72
C ILE A 221 -5.31 -36.80 0.23
N ARG A 222 -6.47 -36.23 -0.15
CA ARG A 222 -7.22 -35.31 0.73
C ARG A 222 -7.65 -35.97 2.04
N ALA A 223 -8.24 -37.16 1.97
CA ALA A 223 -8.70 -37.87 3.16
C ALA A 223 -7.55 -38.15 4.15
N ARG A 224 -6.34 -38.44 3.65
CA ARG A 224 -5.16 -38.65 4.49
C ARG A 224 -4.55 -37.36 5.02
N LEU A 225 -4.64 -36.26 4.29
CA LEU A 225 -4.24 -34.93 4.75
C LEU A 225 -5.18 -34.36 5.82
N GLU A 226 -6.43 -34.83 5.88
CA GLU A 226 -7.42 -34.46 6.90
C GLU A 226 -7.28 -35.30 8.18
N ASP A 227 -6.59 -36.44 8.12
CA ASP A 227 -6.36 -37.31 9.26
C ASP A 227 -5.17 -36.81 10.10
N SER A 228 -5.47 -36.18 11.23
CA SER A 228 -4.47 -35.58 12.13
C SER A 228 -3.47 -36.57 12.74
N GLN A 229 -3.72 -37.89 12.64
CA GLN A 229 -2.80 -38.93 13.15
C GLN A 229 -1.76 -39.34 12.10
N ASN A 230 -1.84 -38.83 10.86
CA ASN A 230 -0.98 -39.26 9.77
C ASN A 230 0.19 -38.29 9.54
N GLU A 231 1.37 -38.63 10.06
CA GLU A 231 2.58 -37.82 9.88
C GLU A 231 3.09 -37.80 8.42
N ASP A 232 2.72 -38.80 7.62
CA ASP A 232 3.18 -38.90 6.23
C ASP A 232 2.49 -37.91 5.29
N PHE A 233 1.40 -37.26 5.70
CA PHE A 233 0.59 -36.38 4.86
C PHE A 233 0.34 -35.06 5.57
N GLN A 234 1.00 -34.00 5.13
CA GLN A 234 0.85 -32.68 5.76
C GLN A 234 0.66 -31.59 4.70
N TYR A 235 -0.20 -30.61 5.02
CA TYR A 235 -0.23 -29.37 4.27
C TYR A 235 0.96 -28.50 4.68
N LEU A 236 1.64 -27.93 3.68
CA LEU A 236 2.64 -26.92 3.93
C LEU A 236 1.93 -25.58 3.78
N ASP A 237 1.60 -24.96 4.90
CA ASP A 237 1.24 -23.55 4.90
C ASP A 237 2.51 -22.75 4.63
N GLU A 238 2.46 -21.87 3.64
CA GLU A 238 3.50 -20.87 3.46
C GLU A 238 3.46 -19.98 4.70
N ALA A 239 4.31 -20.31 5.68
CA ALA A 239 4.72 -19.35 6.68
C ALA A 239 5.57 -18.31 5.95
N GLU A 240 5.06 -17.08 5.99
CA GLU A 240 5.59 -15.81 5.43
C GLU A 240 5.34 -15.51 3.95
#